data_AF-A0A392PJ99-F1
#
_entry.id   AF-A0A392PJ99-F1
#
_cell.length_a   1.000
_cell.length_b   1.000
_cell.length_c   1.000
_cell.angle_alpha   90.00
_cell.angle_beta   90.00
_cell.angle_gamma   90.00
#
_symmetry.space_group_name_H-M   'P 1'
#
loop_
_entity.id
_entity.type
_entity.pdbx_description
1 polymer ?
#
loop_
_entity_poly.entity_id
_entity_poly.type
_entity_poly.pdbx_seq_one_letter_code
_entity_poly.pdbx_strand_id
1 'polypeptide(L)'
;LIGTKPCSTPMQPQLQLHKTSGEPLSDPTPYRRLIGRLLYLTHLRPEISYAVSKLSQFLDAPTTDHMMAGIHVLKFLKSNPGQGLFFSSSSSLDLKGFSDSDWGACPDTRRSTT
;
A
#
# COMPACT_ATOMS: atom_id res chain seq x y z
N LEU A 1 7.57 14.98 -7.67
CA LEU A 1 6.11 14.67 -7.73
C LEU A 1 5.19 15.91 -7.89
N ILE A 2 5.72 17.14 -7.96
CA ILE A 2 4.89 18.36 -7.96
C ILE A 2 4.00 18.46 -9.22
N GLY A 3 4.48 18.08 -10.41
CA GLY A 3 3.70 18.09 -11.67
C GLY A 3 3.00 16.77 -12.05
N THR A 4 3.00 15.76 -11.17
CA THR A 4 2.53 14.41 -11.54
C THR A 4 1.01 14.27 -11.42
N LYS A 5 0.35 13.64 -12.40
CA LYS A 5 -1.11 13.39 -12.37
C LYS A 5 -1.48 12.46 -11.19
N PRO A 6 -2.50 12.79 -10.39
CA PRO A 6 -2.99 11.91 -9.33
C PRO A 6 -3.59 10.61 -9.87
N CYS A 7 -3.66 9.59 -9.01
CA CYS A 7 -4.32 8.31 -9.30
C CYS A 7 -5.58 8.15 -8.44
N SER A 8 -6.59 7.46 -8.95
CA SER A 8 -7.87 7.24 -8.26
C SER A 8 -7.90 6.00 -7.37
N THR A 9 -6.94 5.09 -7.52
CA THR A 9 -6.83 3.86 -6.73
C THR A 9 -5.49 3.82 -5.99
N PRO A 10 -5.44 3.24 -4.78
CA PRO A 10 -4.20 3.14 -4.01
C PRO A 10 -3.23 2.11 -4.62
N MET A 11 -3.77 1.08 -5.27
CA MET A 11 -3.03 0.04 -5.98
C MET A 11 -3.79 -0.36 -7.24
N GLN A 12 -3.06 -0.65 -8.31
CA GLN A 12 -3.67 -1.06 -9.57
C GLN A 12 -4.38 -2.41 -9.41
N PRO A 13 -5.66 -2.55 -9.84
CA PRO A 13 -6.38 -3.81 -9.80
C PRO A 13 -5.63 -4.90 -10.56
N GLN A 14 -5.63 -6.13 -10.04
CA GLN A 14 -5.00 -7.31 -10.64
C GLN A 14 -3.47 -7.23 -10.78
N LEU A 15 -2.81 -6.21 -10.23
CA LEU A 15 -1.36 -6.13 -10.22
C LEU A 15 -0.78 -7.24 -9.33
N GLN A 16 -0.12 -8.22 -9.97
CA GLN A 16 0.61 -9.28 -9.29
C GLN A 16 2.07 -8.87 -9.18
N LEU A 17 2.48 -8.43 -7.99
CA LEU A 17 3.88 -8.19 -7.66
C LEU A 17 4.55 -9.51 -7.27
N HIS A 18 5.77 -9.74 -7.75
CA HIS A 18 6.54 -10.93 -7.46
C HIS A 18 7.94 -10.54 -6.99
N LYS A 19 8.59 -11.37 -6.17
CA LYS A 19 9.96 -11.06 -5.72
C LYS A 19 10.95 -10.84 -6.86
N THR A 20 10.68 -11.43 -8.02
CA THR A 20 11.53 -11.35 -9.22
C THR A 20 10.94 -10.47 -10.32
N SER A 21 9.84 -9.74 -10.08
CA SER A 21 9.29 -8.82 -11.10
C SER A 21 10.12 -7.55 -11.17
N GLY A 22 10.59 -7.20 -12.36
CA GLY A 22 11.43 -6.01 -12.60
C GLY A 22 12.89 -6.20 -12.16
N GLU A 23 13.66 -5.12 -12.27
CA GLU A 23 15.10 -5.15 -11.96
C GLU A 23 15.34 -4.85 -10.47
N PRO A 24 16.25 -5.58 -9.79
CA PRO A 24 16.62 -5.29 -8.41
C PRO A 24 17.11 -3.85 -8.23
N LEU A 25 16.70 -3.19 -7.13
CA LEU A 25 17.23 -1.87 -6.81
C LEU A 25 18.69 -1.97 -6.38
N SER A 26 19.55 -1.14 -6.98
CA SER A 26 20.95 -1.01 -6.55
C SER A 26 21.08 -0.52 -5.11
N ASP A 27 20.20 0.37 -4.66
CA ASP A 27 20.07 0.78 -3.25
C ASP A 27 18.61 0.60 -2.79
N PRO A 28 18.32 -0.31 -1.83
CA PRO A 28 16.97 -0.52 -1.31
C PRO A 28 16.54 0.54 -0.28
N THR A 29 17.45 1.38 0.20
CA THR A 29 17.19 2.36 1.27
C THR A 29 16.05 3.34 0.95
N PRO A 30 15.93 3.92 -0.25
CA PRO A 30 14.84 4.83 -0.58
C PRO A 30 13.48 4.14 -0.53
N TYR A 31 13.42 2.87 -0.96
CA TYR A 31 12.21 2.07 -0.91
C TYR A 31 11.79 1.81 0.54
N ARG A 32 12.71 1.33 1.38
CA ARG A 32 12.45 1.06 2.81
C ARG A 32 11.97 2.31 3.54
N ARG A 33 12.60 3.47 3.27
CA ARG A 33 12.19 4.76 3.84
C ARG A 33 10.80 5.20 3.38
N LEU A 34 10.47 4.96 2.10
CA LEU A 34 9.14 5.23 1.57
C LEU A 34 8.08 4.38 2.27
N ILE A 35 8.27 3.06 2.30
CA ILE A 35 7.31 2.14 2.93
C ILE A 35 7.16 2.44 4.42
N GLY A 36 8.25 2.74 5.15
CA GLY A 36 8.16 3.12 6.56
C GLY A 36 7.31 4.36 6.81
N ARG A 37 7.38 5.37 5.93
CA ARG A 37 6.51 6.57 6.01
C ARG A 37 5.06 6.25 5.67
N LEU A 38 4.83 5.41 4.67
CA LEU A 38 3.49 4.98 4.30
C LEU A 38 2.84 4.15 5.42
N LEU A 39 3.62 3.30 6.10
CA LEU A 39 3.18 2.51 7.24
C LEU A 39 2.76 3.39 8.43
N TYR A 40 3.41 4.53 8.62
CA TYR A 40 2.93 5.51 9.61
C TYR A 40 1.56 6.08 9.20
N LEU A 41 1.39 6.43 7.92
CA LEU A 41 0.16 7.03 7.40
C LEU A 41 -1.06 6.11 7.43
N THR A 42 -0.90 4.78 7.40
CA THR A 42 -2.05 3.84 7.41
C THR A 42 -2.96 4.02 8.63
N HIS A 43 -2.43 4.47 9.76
CA HIS A 43 -3.20 4.77 10.98
C HIS A 43 -4.25 5.87 10.78
N LEU A 44 -3.96 6.84 9.91
CA LEU A 44 -4.85 7.97 9.62
C LEU A 44 -5.58 7.79 8.29
N ARG A 45 -5.12 6.84 7.46
CA ARG A 45 -5.57 6.58 6.10
C ARG A 45 -5.66 5.08 5.84
N PRO A 46 -6.70 4.41 6.37
CA PRO A 46 -6.83 2.96 6.23
C PRO A 46 -7.05 2.53 4.77
N GLU A 47 -7.45 3.44 3.87
CA GLU A 47 -7.67 3.15 2.47
C GLU A 47 -6.40 2.70 1.72
N ILE A 48 -5.21 3.03 2.25
CA ILE A 48 -3.92 2.57 1.68
C ILE A 48 -3.35 1.33 2.38
N SER A 49 -3.96 0.85 3.46
CA SER A 49 -3.40 -0.22 4.31
C SER A 49 -3.08 -1.49 3.53
N TYR A 50 -4.00 -1.93 2.66
CA TYR A 50 -3.78 -3.10 1.82
C TYR A 50 -2.55 -2.94 0.90
N ALA A 51 -2.44 -1.80 0.22
CA ALA A 51 -1.33 -1.52 -0.68
C ALA A 51 0.02 -1.50 0.06
N VAL A 52 0.04 -0.88 1.24
CA VAL A 52 1.25 -0.81 2.09
C VAL A 52 1.62 -2.18 2.65
N SER A 53 0.64 -2.97 3.10
CA SER A 53 0.84 -4.36 3.57
C SER A 53 1.48 -5.21 2.47
N LYS A 54 0.94 -5.17 1.25
CA LYS A 54 1.50 -5.89 0.09
C LYS A 54 2.92 -5.43 -0.25
N LEU A 55 3.18 -4.13 -0.31
CA LEU A 55 4.51 -3.60 -0.61
C LEU A 55 5.54 -3.95 0.47
N SER A 56 5.12 -4.01 1.74
CA SER A 56 6.02 -4.36 2.85
C SER A 56 6.58 -5.78 2.76
N GLN A 57 5.97 -6.67 1.97
CA GLN A 57 6.47 -8.02 1.73
C GLN A 57 7.80 -8.05 0.95
N PHE A 58 8.15 -6.96 0.26
CA PHE A 58 9.32 -6.85 -0.61
C PHE A 58 10.43 -5.95 -0.04
N LEU A 59 10.44 -5.70 1.28
CA LEU A 59 11.45 -4.85 1.94
C LEU A 59 12.88 -5.42 1.88
N ASP A 60 13.01 -6.74 1.82
CA ASP A 60 14.30 -7.43 1.80
C ASP A 60 15.04 -7.16 0.48
N ALA A 61 14.39 -7.47 -0.64
CA ALA A 61 14.90 -7.31 -2.00
C ALA A 61 13.89 -6.58 -2.91
N PRO A 62 13.79 -5.24 -2.83
CA PRO A 62 12.88 -4.47 -3.68
C PRO A 62 13.40 -4.37 -5.12
N THR A 63 12.46 -4.18 -6.06
CA THR A 63 12.72 -4.06 -7.50
C THR A 63 12.08 -2.80 -8.07
N THR A 64 12.40 -2.45 -9.31
CA THR A 64 11.86 -1.27 -10.01
C THR A 64 10.33 -1.27 -9.99
N ASP A 65 9.72 -2.44 -10.14
CA ASP A 65 8.26 -2.60 -10.17
C ASP A 65 7.66 -2.34 -8.78
N HIS A 66 8.32 -2.84 -7.73
CA HIS A 66 7.95 -2.53 -6.34
C HIS A 66 8.03 -1.03 -6.06
N MET A 67 9.10 -0.35 -6.51
CA MET A 67 9.25 1.09 -6.36
C MET A 67 8.17 1.86 -7.13
N MET A 68 7.86 1.46 -8.36
CA MET A 68 6.79 2.06 -9.17
C MET A 68 5.42 1.93 -8.52
N ALA A 69 5.13 0.77 -7.93
CA ALA A 69 3.90 0.55 -7.16
C ALA A 69 3.85 1.44 -5.90
N GLY A 70 4.97 1.63 -5.18
CA GLY A 70 5.06 2.60 -4.08
C GLY A 70 4.81 4.04 -4.53
N ILE A 71 5.32 4.42 -5.71
CA ILE A 71 5.04 5.74 -6.32
C ILE A 71 3.56 5.88 -6.71
N HIS A 72 2.89 4.79 -7.11
CA HIS A 72 1.45 4.80 -7.37
C HIS A 72 0.66 5.21 -6.12
N VAL A 73 1.00 4.64 -4.95
CA VAL A 73 0.40 5.02 -3.67
C VAL A 73 0.60 6.51 -3.39
N LEU A 74 1.79 7.07 -3.67
CA LEU A 74 2.03 8.50 -3.51
C LEU A 74 1.17 9.36 -4.45
N LYS A 75 0.95 8.91 -5.70
CA LYS A 75 0.05 9.60 -6.65
C LYS A 75 -1.40 9.56 -6.18
N PHE A 76 -1.82 8.47 -5.54
CA PHE A 76 -3.13 8.36 -4.93
C PHE A 76 -3.28 9.36 -3.76
N LEU A 77 -2.33 9.37 -2.83
CA LEU A 77 -2.34 10.29 -1.68
C LEU A 77 -2.36 11.77 -2.10
N LYS A 78 -1.73 12.10 -3.24
CA LYS A 78 -1.75 13.44 -3.82
C LYS A 78 -3.15 13.90 -4.23
N SER A 79 -4.07 12.99 -4.56
CA SER A 79 -5.43 13.37 -5.00
C SER A 79 -6.19 14.13 -3.91
N ASN A 80 -5.98 13.77 -2.64
CA ASN A 80 -6.64 14.40 -1.51
C ASN A 80 -5.71 14.42 -0.29
N PRO A 81 -4.86 15.44 -0.11
CA PRO A 81 -3.90 15.51 1.00
C PRO A 81 -4.53 15.83 2.36
N GLY A 82 -5.76 16.36 2.39
CA GLY A 82 -6.48 16.70 3.63
C GLY A 82 -7.38 15.59 4.17
N GLN A 83 -7.59 14.51 3.40
CA GLN A 83 -8.44 13.38 3.81
C GLN A 83 -7.82 12.62 4.99
N GLY A 84 -8.65 12.22 5.94
CA GLY A 84 -8.25 11.45 7.11
C GLY A 84 -9.46 10.91 7.86
N LEU A 85 -9.23 10.22 8.96
CA LEU A 85 -10.29 9.71 9.82
C LEU A 85 -10.93 10.83 10.63
N PHE A 86 -12.27 10.84 10.66
CA PHE A 86 -13.06 11.71 11.51
C PHE A 86 -13.73 10.89 12.62
N PHE A 87 -13.38 11.17 13.87
CA PHE A 87 -13.95 10.53 15.04
C PHE A 87 -14.91 11.51 15.73
N SER A 88 -16.21 11.33 15.51
CA SER A 88 -17.25 12.13 16.17
C SER A 88 -17.32 11.80 17.67
N SER A 89 -17.57 12.81 18.51
CA SER A 89 -17.89 12.60 19.93
C SER A 89 -19.27 11.96 20.14
N SER A 90 -20.16 12.11 19.16
CA SER A 90 -21.44 11.43 19.06
C SER A 90 -21.37 10.37 17.96
N SER A 91 -21.17 9.11 18.35
CA SER A 91 -21.25 7.94 17.47
C SER A 91 -21.96 6.79 18.18
N SER A 92 -22.82 6.05 17.48
CA SER A 92 -23.36 4.80 18.03
C SER A 92 -22.23 3.77 18.15
N LEU A 93 -22.17 3.05 19.26
CA LEU A 93 -21.18 1.99 19.52
C LEU A 93 -21.67 0.66 18.93
N ASP A 94 -21.85 0.61 17.62
CA ASP A 94 -22.27 -0.61 16.92
C ASP A 94 -21.04 -1.34 16.35
N LEU A 95 -20.62 -2.43 17.00
CA LEU A 95 -19.50 -3.23 16.52
C LEU A 95 -19.92 -4.05 15.29
N LYS A 96 -19.30 -3.78 14.14
CA LYS A 96 -19.46 -4.56 12.91
C LYS A 96 -18.12 -5.18 12.53
N GLY A 97 -18.09 -6.51 12.44
CA GLY A 97 -16.93 -7.27 12.00
C GLY A 97 -17.07 -7.69 10.54
N PHE A 98 -16.00 -7.54 9.77
CA PHE A 98 -15.88 -8.04 8.40
C PHE A 98 -14.66 -8.95 8.32
N SER A 99 -14.77 -10.05 7.58
CA SER A 99 -13.65 -10.95 7.30
C SER A 99 -13.61 -11.19 5.80
N ASP A 100 -12.43 -10.99 5.21
CA ASP A 100 -12.14 -11.35 3.82
C ASP A 100 -11.02 -12.37 3.83
N SER A 101 -11.12 -13.40 2.98
CA SER A 101 -10.13 -14.46 2.90
C SER A 101 -9.89 -14.82 1.45
N ASP A 102 -8.64 -14.73 1.03
CA ASP A 102 -8.21 -15.02 -0.33
C ASP A 102 -7.41 -16.34 -0.37
N TRP A 103 -7.68 -17.23 -1.33
CA TRP A 103 -6.94 -18.49 -1.43
C TRP A 103 -5.69 -18.30 -2.30
N GLY A 104 -4.50 -18.42 -1.69
CA GLY A 104 -3.22 -18.40 -2.41
C GLY A 104 -2.89 -17.07 -3.09
N ALA A 105 -3.36 -15.95 -2.55
CA ALA A 105 -3.26 -14.62 -3.15
C ALA A 105 -1.86 -14.00 -3.14
N CYS A 106 -0.92 -14.56 -2.38
CA CYS A 106 0.50 -14.27 -2.56
C CYS A 106 1.09 -15.29 -3.56
N PRO A 107 1.49 -14.88 -4.77
CA PRO A 107 2.05 -15.81 -5.75
C PRO A 107 3.34 -16.47 -5.25
N ASP A 108 4.18 -15.74 -4.50
CA ASP A 108 5.46 -16.22 -3.99
C ASP A 108 5.32 -17.26 -2.87
N THR A 109 4.36 -17.07 -1.94
CA THR A 109 4.24 -17.92 -0.73
C THR A 109 3.07 -18.88 -0.79
N ARG A 110 2.13 -18.67 -1.71
CA ARG A 110 0.86 -19.42 -1.84
C ARG A 110 0.00 -19.38 -0.57
N ARG A 111 0.22 -18.39 0.29
CA ARG A 111 -0.56 -18.13 1.51
C ARG A 111 -1.59 -17.02 1.27
N SER A 112 -2.66 -17.06 2.06
CA SER A 112 -3.60 -15.95 2.17
C SER A 112 -2.91 -14.71 2.73
N THR A 113 -3.39 -13.55 2.32
CA THR A 113 -2.91 -12.26 2.80
C THR A 113 -4.00 -11.52 3.57
N THR A 114 -3.59 -10.74 4.58
CA THR A 114 -4.47 -9.92 5.42
C THR A 114 -4.15 -8.44 5.26
#